data_AF-A0A0P9G5T7-F1
#
_entry.id   AF-A0A0P9G5T7-F1
#
_cell.length_a   1.000
_cell.length_b   1.000
_cell.length_c   1.000
_cell.angle_alpha   90.00
_cell.angle_beta   90.00
_cell.angle_gamma   90.00
#
_symmetry.space_group_name_H-M   'P 1'
#
loop_
_entity.id
_entity.type
_entity.pdbx_description
1 polymer ?
#
loop_
_entity_poly.entity_id
_entity_poly.type
_entity_poly.pdbx_seq_one_letter_code
_entity_poly.pdbx_strand_id
1 'polypeptide(L)'
;MEDRPTPRDRIDELRKRVDEQCKALDSLAASIEGEGNKLDDLMRRVGGQCETLSSLTAGVEGESFVLSWSETRQLFLQYIEFKRYDPDNAKNMLGYLDRFVKEPLKAPMDVMKIFSPLTVGQRHHLNRAMRAWFKYLEINQPNGQFKEFLDSLRKGIPKDEIGIDIKVPEETQIASDLKRIASDPLPYQAEYNLLLDSGLRLVEVVKLLNDFPEAERLEGFYRCPVGLFRGSKQAYYCYLTEYTYQLISKLNEKVTESALKKWHQTRNYTRAKYLRKFANDMITSEQLNIPESVADFIQGRVAKSIGAKHYMQLKRKADQFYPRYADYITELRRKAGLLTA
;
A
#
# COMPACT_ATOMS: atom_id res chain seq x y z
N MET A 1 -55.74 49.47 14.60
CA MET A 1 -56.71 48.36 14.59
C MET A 1 -56.07 47.27 13.76
N GLU A 2 -55.50 46.25 14.39
CA GLU A 2 -54.97 45.10 13.65
C GLU A 2 -56.13 44.38 12.98
N ASP A 3 -56.04 44.25 11.66
CA ASP A 3 -57.04 43.65 10.80
C ASP A 3 -57.09 42.15 11.10
N ARG A 4 -58.18 41.67 11.69
CA ARG A 4 -58.31 40.24 12.03
C ARG A 4 -58.64 39.48 10.74
N PRO A 5 -57.87 38.44 10.39
CA PRO A 5 -58.11 37.66 9.17
C PRO A 5 -59.52 37.08 9.19
N THR A 6 -60.23 37.19 8.07
CA THR A 6 -61.62 36.73 7.97
C THR A 6 -61.66 35.20 8.11
N PRO A 7 -62.80 34.62 8.51
CA PRO A 7 -62.95 33.16 8.58
C PRO A 7 -62.60 32.44 7.27
N ARG A 8 -62.77 33.13 6.14
CA ARG A 8 -62.42 32.62 4.80
C ARG A 8 -60.91 32.56 4.59
N ASP A 9 -60.18 33.61 5.00
CA ASP A 9 -58.71 33.65 4.92
C ASP A 9 -58.07 32.55 5.76
N ARG A 10 -58.62 32.28 6.96
CA ARG A 10 -58.16 31.17 7.81
C ARG A 10 -58.41 29.80 7.19
N ILE A 11 -59.52 29.62 6.47
CA ILE A 11 -59.84 28.37 5.77
C ILE A 11 -58.89 28.17 4.59
N ASP A 12 -58.60 29.23 3.83
CA ASP A 12 -57.68 29.16 2.68
C ASP A 12 -56.23 28.91 3.14
N GLU A 13 -55.82 29.49 4.26
CA GLU A 13 -54.52 29.22 4.88
C GLU A 13 -54.41 27.77 5.40
N LEU A 14 -55.47 27.24 6.01
CA LEU A 14 -55.52 25.84 6.44
C LEU A 14 -55.47 24.87 5.25
N ARG A 15 -56.18 25.17 4.16
CA ARG A 15 -56.12 24.37 2.92
C ARG A 15 -54.72 24.33 2.34
N LYS A 16 -54.05 25.49 2.27
CA LYS A 16 -52.68 25.57 1.79
C LYS A 16 -51.71 24.73 2.64
N ARG A 17 -51.87 24.77 3.96
CA ARG A 17 -51.05 23.96 4.89
C ARG A 17 -51.31 22.46 4.73
N VAL A 18 -52.55 22.05 4.49
CA VAL A 18 -52.89 20.64 4.21
C VAL A 18 -52.27 20.19 2.89
N ASP A 19 -52.35 21.00 1.83
CA ASP A 19 -51.73 20.69 0.54
C ASP A 19 -50.20 20.57 0.64
N GLU A 20 -49.56 21.42 1.43
CA GLU A 20 -48.12 21.35 1.70
C GLU A 20 -47.75 20.07 2.47
N GLN A 21 -48.56 19.65 3.45
CA GLN A 21 -48.34 18.41 4.19
C GLN A 21 -48.57 17.16 3.33
N CYS A 22 -49.58 17.16 2.45
CA CYS A 22 -49.81 16.08 1.50
C CYS A 22 -48.61 15.89 0.56
N LYS A 23 -48.07 16.99 0.01
CA LYS A 23 -46.86 16.94 -0.84
C LYS A 23 -45.63 16.41 -0.10
N ALA A 24 -45.48 16.77 1.18
CA ALA A 24 -44.39 16.27 2.01
C ALA A 24 -44.53 14.75 2.29
N LEU A 25 -45.76 14.27 2.53
CA LEU A 25 -46.07 12.85 2.69
C LEU A 25 -45.82 12.05 1.41
N ASP A 26 -46.22 12.57 0.24
CA ASP A 26 -45.97 11.93 -1.06
C ASP A 26 -44.47 11.80 -1.35
N SER A 27 -43.70 12.85 -1.04
CA SER A 27 -42.23 12.83 -1.16
C SER A 27 -41.58 11.79 -0.23
N LEU A 28 -42.07 11.69 1.01
CA LEU A 28 -41.57 10.71 1.97
C LEU A 28 -41.94 9.28 1.55
N ALA A 29 -43.16 9.07 1.06
CA ALA A 29 -43.62 7.78 0.54
C ALA A 29 -42.78 7.32 -0.66
N ALA A 30 -42.50 8.22 -1.62
CA ALA A 30 -41.63 7.93 -2.75
C ALA A 30 -40.18 7.60 -2.33
N SER A 31 -39.67 8.26 -1.29
CA SER A 31 -38.34 7.94 -0.73
C SER A 31 -38.29 6.57 -0.07
N ILE A 32 -39.33 6.20 0.70
CA ILE A 32 -39.44 4.88 1.34
C ILE A 32 -39.56 3.78 0.29
N GLU A 33 -40.36 3.98 -0.76
CA GLU A 33 -40.49 3.05 -1.88
C GLU A 33 -39.17 2.89 -2.64
N GLY A 34 -38.41 3.98 -2.83
CA GLY A 34 -37.08 3.95 -3.40
C GLY A 34 -36.05 3.18 -2.57
N GLU A 35 -36.15 3.23 -1.24
CA GLU A 35 -35.32 2.43 -0.33
C GLU A 35 -35.73 0.95 -0.29
N GLY A 36 -37.04 0.66 -0.30
CA GLY A 36 -37.58 -0.70 -0.41
C GLY A 36 -37.11 -1.41 -1.68
N ASN A 37 -37.19 -0.73 -2.82
CA ASN A 37 -36.70 -1.26 -4.10
C ASN A 37 -35.19 -1.54 -4.10
N LYS A 38 -34.38 -0.71 -3.43
CA LYS A 38 -32.94 -0.96 -3.27
C LYS A 38 -32.67 -2.16 -2.38
N LEU A 39 -33.45 -2.35 -1.32
CA LEU A 39 -33.33 -3.49 -0.42
C LEU A 39 -33.73 -4.79 -1.14
N ASP A 40 -34.80 -4.78 -1.91
CA ASP A 40 -35.23 -5.93 -2.72
C ASP A 40 -34.21 -6.28 -3.80
N ASP A 41 -33.60 -5.29 -4.46
CA ASP A 41 -32.53 -5.54 -5.41
C ASP A 41 -31.26 -6.11 -4.74
N LEU A 42 -30.93 -5.62 -3.55
CA LEU A 42 -29.85 -6.18 -2.72
C LEU A 42 -30.15 -7.63 -2.31
N MET A 43 -31.37 -7.92 -1.84
CA MET A 43 -31.78 -9.26 -1.43
C MET A 43 -31.82 -10.22 -2.61
N ARG A 44 -32.27 -9.78 -3.80
CA ARG A 44 -32.25 -10.60 -5.03
C ARG A 44 -30.82 -10.91 -5.47
N ARG A 45 -29.91 -9.93 -5.35
CA ARG A 45 -28.47 -10.13 -5.62
C ARG A 45 -27.84 -11.08 -4.60
N VAL A 46 -28.14 -10.95 -3.31
CA VAL A 46 -27.65 -11.85 -2.26
C VAL A 46 -28.25 -13.26 -2.39
N GLY A 47 -29.52 -13.37 -2.78
CA GLY A 47 -30.20 -14.64 -3.06
C GLY A 47 -29.58 -15.38 -4.23
N GLY A 48 -29.38 -14.73 -5.37
CA GLY A 48 -28.68 -15.32 -6.52
C GLY A 48 -27.22 -15.67 -6.22
N GLN A 49 -26.56 -14.93 -5.34
CA GLN A 49 -25.22 -15.25 -4.84
C GLN A 49 -25.19 -16.48 -3.93
N CYS A 50 -26.19 -16.64 -3.05
CA CYS A 50 -26.35 -17.84 -2.22
C CYS A 50 -26.69 -19.08 -3.07
N GLU A 51 -27.51 -18.94 -4.11
CA GLU A 51 -27.82 -20.02 -5.05
C GLU A 51 -26.60 -20.42 -5.88
N THR A 52 -25.78 -19.47 -6.34
CA THR A 52 -24.52 -19.75 -7.05
C THR A 52 -23.49 -20.44 -6.15
N LEU A 53 -23.41 -20.04 -4.88
CA LEU A 53 -22.57 -20.72 -3.88
C LEU A 53 -23.11 -22.10 -3.50
N SER A 54 -24.43 -22.27 -3.50
CA SER A 54 -25.11 -23.54 -3.21
C SER A 54 -25.00 -24.50 -4.39
N SER A 55 -25.06 -24.04 -5.64
CA SER A 55 -24.85 -24.87 -6.83
C SER A 55 -23.38 -25.30 -6.99
N LEU A 56 -22.43 -24.50 -6.51
CA LEU A 56 -21.02 -24.89 -6.35
C LEU A 56 -20.78 -25.92 -5.24
N THR A 57 -21.78 -26.20 -4.39
CA THR A 57 -21.69 -27.11 -3.22
C THR A 57 -22.78 -28.18 -3.15
N ALA A 58 -23.67 -28.27 -4.14
CA ALA A 58 -24.67 -29.32 -4.21
C ALA A 58 -23.97 -30.65 -4.53
N GLY A 59 -23.91 -31.55 -3.55
CA GLY A 59 -23.35 -32.89 -3.73
C GLY A 59 -23.40 -33.71 -2.45
N VAL A 60 -24.59 -34.18 -2.09
CA VAL A 60 -24.75 -35.32 -1.18
C VAL A 60 -24.42 -36.58 -2.00
N GLU A 61 -23.43 -37.34 -1.54
CA GLU A 61 -22.96 -38.63 -2.08
C GLU A 61 -22.32 -38.60 -3.48
N GLY A 62 -20.99 -38.45 -3.53
CA GLY A 62 -20.17 -39.03 -4.60
C GLY A 62 -19.64 -38.13 -5.72
N GLU A 63 -19.75 -36.80 -5.66
CA GLU A 63 -19.19 -35.92 -6.70
C GLU A 63 -18.04 -35.01 -6.23
N SER A 64 -17.03 -34.89 -7.09
CA SER A 64 -15.81 -34.10 -6.89
C SER A 64 -16.12 -32.59 -6.88
N PHE A 65 -15.62 -31.86 -5.88
CA PHE A 65 -15.68 -30.40 -5.89
C PHE A 65 -15.02 -29.79 -7.14
N VAL A 66 -15.65 -28.75 -7.69
CA VAL A 66 -15.14 -27.97 -8.83
C VAL A 66 -15.13 -26.50 -8.44
N LEU A 67 -13.99 -25.83 -8.63
CA LEU A 67 -13.84 -24.41 -8.28
C LEU A 67 -13.64 -23.54 -9.52
N SER A 68 -14.60 -22.65 -9.78
CA SER A 68 -14.61 -21.73 -10.92
C SER A 68 -14.24 -20.30 -10.49
N TRP A 69 -13.19 -19.73 -11.10
CA TRP A 69 -12.81 -18.33 -10.86
C TRP A 69 -13.84 -17.36 -11.41
N SER A 70 -14.33 -17.58 -12.63
CA SER A 70 -15.31 -16.69 -13.27
C SER A 70 -16.59 -16.52 -12.45
N GLU A 71 -17.07 -17.59 -11.83
CA GLU A 71 -18.27 -17.60 -10.99
C GLU A 71 -18.05 -16.93 -9.63
N THR A 72 -16.86 -17.08 -9.05
CA THR A 72 -16.56 -16.55 -7.70
C THR A 72 -15.89 -15.17 -7.73
N ARG A 73 -15.51 -14.68 -8.91
CA ARG A 73 -14.77 -13.43 -9.11
C ARG A 73 -15.44 -12.22 -8.46
N GLN A 74 -16.73 -12.03 -8.72
CA GLN A 74 -17.45 -10.84 -8.24
C GLN A 74 -17.57 -10.83 -6.71
N LEU A 75 -17.78 -12.00 -6.11
CA LEU A 75 -17.83 -12.13 -4.66
C LEU A 75 -16.44 -11.95 -4.03
N PHE A 76 -15.38 -12.43 -4.69
CA PHE A 76 -14.03 -12.18 -4.22
C PHE A 76 -13.64 -10.69 -4.28
N LEU A 77 -14.12 -9.94 -5.28
CA LEU A 77 -13.97 -8.49 -5.32
C LEU A 77 -14.62 -7.82 -4.09
N GLN A 78 -15.85 -8.21 -3.73
CA GLN A 78 -16.51 -7.70 -2.52
C GLN A 78 -15.71 -8.03 -1.25
N TYR A 79 -15.11 -9.23 -1.19
CA TYR A 79 -14.22 -9.59 -0.08
C TYR A 79 -12.97 -8.71 0.00
N ILE A 80 -12.33 -8.42 -1.13
CA ILE A 80 -11.17 -7.52 -1.23
C ILE A 80 -11.53 -6.12 -0.74
N GLU A 81 -12.69 -5.60 -1.17
CA GLU A 81 -13.21 -4.30 -0.76
C GLU A 81 -13.53 -4.26 0.74
N PHE A 82 -14.24 -5.28 1.24
CA PHE A 82 -14.57 -5.43 2.65
C PHE A 82 -13.31 -5.48 3.54
N LYS A 83 -12.30 -6.24 3.12
CA LYS A 83 -11.01 -6.33 3.82
C LYS A 83 -10.11 -5.10 3.60
N ARG A 84 -10.55 -4.13 2.80
CA ARG A 84 -9.84 -2.87 2.50
C ARG A 84 -8.41 -3.13 2.04
N TYR A 85 -8.25 -4.06 1.11
CA TYR A 85 -6.95 -4.31 0.48
C TYR A 85 -6.44 -3.02 -0.17
N ASP A 86 -5.12 -2.84 -0.13
CA ASP A 86 -4.44 -1.79 -0.89
C ASP A 86 -4.87 -1.86 -2.37
N PRO A 87 -5.31 -0.75 -3.01
CA PRO A 87 -5.89 -0.79 -4.36
C PRO A 87 -4.98 -1.39 -5.43
N ASP A 88 -3.68 -1.10 -5.37
CA ASP A 88 -2.72 -1.67 -6.32
C ASP A 88 -2.54 -3.17 -6.08
N ASN A 89 -2.51 -3.60 -4.82
CA ASN A 89 -2.48 -5.03 -4.49
C ASN A 89 -3.76 -5.75 -4.94
N ALA A 90 -4.93 -5.14 -4.72
CA ALA A 90 -6.22 -5.66 -5.17
C ALA A 90 -6.28 -5.84 -6.69
N LYS A 91 -5.91 -4.79 -7.43
CA LYS A 91 -5.83 -4.81 -8.90
C LYS A 91 -4.88 -5.88 -9.40
N ASN A 92 -3.71 -6.00 -8.78
CA ASN A 92 -2.76 -7.06 -9.13
C ASN A 92 -3.33 -8.44 -8.88
N MET A 93 -3.90 -8.70 -7.69
CA MET A 93 -4.48 -10.01 -7.37
C MET A 93 -5.56 -10.42 -8.37
N LEU A 94 -6.52 -9.54 -8.63
CA LEU A 94 -7.60 -9.77 -9.60
C LEU A 94 -7.03 -9.99 -11.00
N GLY A 95 -6.12 -9.13 -11.44
CA GLY A 95 -5.51 -9.23 -12.76
C GLY A 95 -4.71 -10.52 -12.98
N TYR A 96 -4.08 -11.08 -11.95
CA TYR A 96 -3.37 -12.36 -12.03
C TYR A 96 -4.36 -13.54 -12.07
N LEU A 97 -5.41 -13.53 -11.25
CA LEU A 97 -6.45 -14.56 -11.30
C LEU A 97 -7.17 -14.54 -12.65
N ASP A 98 -7.58 -13.35 -13.12
CA ASP A 98 -8.22 -13.14 -14.42
C ASP A 98 -7.36 -13.63 -15.57
N ARG A 99 -6.04 -13.47 -15.49
CA ARG A 99 -5.12 -13.85 -16.56
C ARG A 99 -4.82 -15.35 -16.60
N PHE A 100 -4.68 -15.98 -15.44
CA PHE A 100 -4.11 -17.33 -15.35
C PHE A 100 -5.09 -18.42 -14.91
N VAL A 101 -6.17 -18.09 -14.20
CA VAL A 101 -7.18 -19.06 -13.77
C VAL A 101 -8.34 -19.03 -14.76
N LYS A 102 -8.13 -19.67 -15.92
CA LYS A 102 -9.11 -19.71 -17.01
C LYS A 102 -10.08 -20.88 -16.91
N GLU A 103 -9.57 -22.03 -16.47
CA GLU A 103 -10.34 -23.26 -16.35
C GLU A 103 -10.68 -23.56 -14.87
N PRO A 104 -11.79 -24.27 -14.61
CA PRO A 104 -12.14 -24.71 -13.27
C PRO A 104 -11.08 -25.65 -12.66
N LEU A 105 -10.88 -25.53 -11.35
CA LEU A 105 -9.92 -26.35 -10.59
C LEU A 105 -10.65 -27.54 -9.95
N LYS A 106 -10.17 -28.75 -10.20
CA LYS A 106 -10.74 -30.00 -9.66
C LYS A 106 -9.74 -30.78 -8.81
N ALA A 107 -8.45 -30.59 -9.06
CA ALA A 107 -7.38 -31.29 -8.39
C ALA A 107 -6.10 -30.44 -8.26
N PRO A 108 -5.15 -30.83 -7.40
CA PRO A 108 -3.86 -30.15 -7.27
C PRO A 108 -3.10 -30.05 -8.59
N MET A 109 -3.28 -31.03 -9.49
CA MET A 109 -2.65 -31.02 -10.82
C MET A 109 -3.10 -29.85 -11.70
N ASP A 110 -4.34 -29.38 -11.58
CA ASP A 110 -4.82 -28.23 -12.34
C ASP A 110 -4.10 -26.96 -11.90
N VAL A 111 -3.89 -26.82 -10.59
CA VAL A 111 -3.07 -25.75 -10.02
C VAL A 111 -1.64 -25.84 -10.55
N MET A 112 -1.01 -27.02 -10.52
CA MET A 112 0.36 -27.20 -11.00
C MET A 112 0.52 -26.83 -12.49
N LYS A 113 -0.45 -27.19 -13.34
CA LYS A 113 -0.47 -26.80 -14.77
C LYS A 113 -0.52 -25.29 -14.98
N ILE A 114 -1.26 -24.57 -14.13
CA ILE A 114 -1.32 -23.10 -14.20
C ILE A 114 0.04 -22.49 -13.83
N PHE A 115 0.74 -23.03 -12.83
CA PHE A 115 2.01 -22.49 -12.37
C PHE A 115 3.22 -22.90 -13.21
N SER A 116 3.19 -24.05 -13.90
CA SER A 116 4.37 -24.59 -14.58
C SER A 116 4.98 -23.70 -15.67
N PRO A 117 4.22 -22.96 -16.50
CA PRO A 117 4.83 -22.09 -17.52
C PRO A 117 5.22 -20.71 -16.99
N LEU A 118 4.96 -20.41 -15.71
CA LEU A 118 5.12 -19.06 -15.17
C LEU A 118 6.55 -18.77 -14.72
N THR A 119 7.01 -17.55 -15.02
CA THR A 119 8.24 -16.99 -14.45
C THR A 119 8.18 -16.93 -12.92
N VAL A 120 9.34 -16.90 -12.24
CA VAL A 120 9.40 -16.80 -10.76
C VAL A 120 8.54 -15.64 -10.23
N GLY A 121 8.63 -14.46 -10.85
CA GLY A 121 7.83 -13.30 -10.47
C GLY A 121 6.33 -13.50 -10.67
N GLN A 122 5.91 -14.12 -11.78
CA GLN A 122 4.50 -14.43 -11.99
C GLN A 122 3.97 -15.46 -10.99
N ARG A 123 4.76 -16.52 -10.70
CA ARG A 123 4.44 -17.52 -9.68
C ARG A 123 4.23 -16.86 -8.32
N HIS A 124 5.12 -15.96 -7.92
CA HIS A 124 5.02 -15.19 -6.68
C HIS A 124 3.67 -14.45 -6.54
N HIS A 125 3.28 -13.69 -7.57
CA HIS A 125 2.06 -12.90 -7.55
C HIS A 125 0.80 -13.77 -7.59
N LEU A 126 0.77 -14.78 -8.47
CA LEU A 126 -0.38 -15.68 -8.56
C LEU A 126 -0.57 -16.53 -7.29
N ASN A 127 0.52 -16.97 -6.66
CA ASN A 127 0.49 -17.70 -5.40
C ASN A 127 -0.25 -16.90 -4.32
N ARG A 128 0.12 -15.62 -4.12
CA ARG A 128 -0.55 -14.73 -3.16
C ARG A 128 -2.03 -14.53 -3.50
N ALA A 129 -2.34 -14.32 -4.77
CA ALA A 129 -3.71 -14.11 -5.22
C ALA A 129 -4.60 -15.35 -4.98
N MET A 130 -4.14 -16.54 -5.40
CA MET A 130 -4.87 -17.80 -5.20
C MET A 130 -5.04 -18.13 -3.72
N ARG A 131 -4.03 -17.92 -2.87
CA ARG A 131 -4.16 -18.15 -1.43
C ARG A 131 -5.19 -17.23 -0.79
N ALA A 132 -5.23 -15.96 -1.17
CA ALA A 132 -6.23 -15.03 -0.67
C ALA A 132 -7.65 -15.41 -1.15
N TRP A 133 -7.79 -15.84 -2.41
CA TRP A 133 -9.05 -16.35 -2.96
C TRP A 133 -9.52 -17.60 -2.23
N PHE A 134 -8.65 -18.58 -2.01
CA PHE A 134 -8.98 -19.77 -1.23
C PHE A 134 -9.31 -19.45 0.22
N LYS A 135 -8.68 -18.44 0.82
CA LYS A 135 -9.04 -18.00 2.18
C LYS A 135 -10.44 -17.38 2.21
N TYR A 136 -10.80 -16.61 1.20
CA TYR A 136 -12.16 -16.09 1.04
C TYR A 136 -13.18 -17.23 0.96
N LEU A 137 -12.94 -18.23 0.11
CA LEU A 137 -13.86 -19.38 -0.05
C LEU A 137 -14.03 -20.15 1.26
N GLU A 138 -12.94 -20.39 1.99
CA GLU A 138 -12.96 -21.07 3.29
C GLU A 138 -13.78 -20.30 4.35
N ILE A 139 -13.75 -18.97 4.34
CA ILE A 139 -14.54 -18.15 5.27
C ILE A 139 -16.04 -18.23 4.95
N ASN A 140 -16.39 -18.25 3.67
CA ASN A 140 -17.79 -18.20 3.22
C ASN A 140 -18.45 -19.58 3.16
N GLN A 141 -17.66 -20.65 3.15
CA GLN A 141 -18.15 -22.03 3.17
C GLN A 141 -17.36 -22.87 4.18
N PRO A 142 -17.71 -22.80 5.47
CA PRO A 142 -17.01 -23.52 6.53
C PRO A 142 -17.44 -25.01 6.59
N ASN A 143 -17.38 -25.73 5.47
CA ASN A 143 -17.56 -27.18 5.41
C ASN A 143 -16.20 -27.87 5.51
N GLY A 144 -16.06 -28.87 6.41
CA GLY A 144 -14.83 -29.63 6.60
C GLY A 144 -14.30 -30.28 5.31
N GLN A 145 -15.17 -30.90 4.52
CA GLN A 145 -14.79 -31.54 3.24
C GLN A 145 -14.34 -30.51 2.19
N PHE A 146 -15.03 -29.37 2.12
CA PHE A 146 -14.66 -28.29 1.22
C PHE A 146 -13.31 -27.67 1.61
N LYS A 147 -13.07 -27.51 2.92
CA LYS A 147 -11.77 -27.07 3.44
C LYS A 147 -10.66 -28.04 3.07
N GLU A 148 -10.87 -29.35 3.21
CA GLU A 148 -9.92 -30.38 2.80
C GLU A 148 -9.63 -30.32 1.29
N PHE A 149 -10.65 -30.09 0.48
CA PHE A 149 -10.50 -29.86 -0.95
C PHE A 149 -9.65 -28.62 -1.24
N LEU A 150 -9.94 -27.46 -0.63
CA LEU A 150 -9.12 -26.26 -0.77
C LEU A 150 -7.67 -26.48 -0.31
N ASP A 151 -7.47 -27.21 0.79
CA ASP A 151 -6.15 -27.59 1.29
C ASP A 151 -5.40 -28.49 0.31
N SER A 152 -6.09 -29.37 -0.41
CA SER A 152 -5.51 -30.15 -1.51
C SER A 152 -5.02 -29.24 -2.63
N LEU A 153 -5.84 -28.27 -3.09
CA LEU A 153 -5.45 -27.31 -4.13
C LEU A 153 -4.23 -26.47 -3.70
N ARG A 154 -4.17 -26.07 -2.42
CA ARG A 154 -3.03 -25.34 -1.85
C ARG A 154 -1.72 -26.11 -1.93
N LYS A 155 -1.74 -27.46 -1.89
CA LYS A 155 -0.55 -28.30 -2.07
C LYS A 155 -0.01 -28.24 -3.50
N GLY A 156 -0.84 -27.93 -4.48
CA GLY A 156 -0.44 -27.70 -5.87
C GLY A 156 0.22 -26.33 -6.11
N ILE A 157 0.11 -25.40 -5.17
CA ILE A 157 0.76 -24.09 -5.28
C ILE A 157 2.26 -24.24 -4.95
N PRO A 158 3.18 -23.89 -5.86
CA PRO A 158 4.61 -24.01 -5.62
C PRO A 158 5.06 -23.15 -4.44
N LYS A 159 6.16 -23.56 -3.79
CA LYS A 159 6.80 -22.73 -2.76
C LYS A 159 7.27 -21.41 -3.38
N ASP A 160 7.15 -20.35 -2.60
CA ASP A 160 7.63 -19.02 -2.98
C ASP A 160 9.14 -18.95 -2.70
N GLU A 161 9.95 -19.08 -3.74
CA GLU A 161 11.41 -19.00 -3.65
C GLU A 161 11.85 -17.55 -3.94
N ILE A 162 11.97 -16.76 -2.87
CA ILE A 162 12.53 -15.42 -2.97
C ILE A 162 14.03 -15.52 -2.71
N GLY A 163 14.82 -15.43 -3.78
CA GLY A 163 16.28 -15.36 -3.67
C GLY A 163 16.73 -14.16 -2.85
N ILE A 164 17.83 -14.31 -2.11
CA ILE A 164 18.45 -13.22 -1.36
C ILE A 164 19.25 -12.37 -2.34
N ASP A 165 18.78 -11.16 -2.60
CA ASP A 165 19.53 -10.17 -3.36
C ASP A 165 20.58 -9.52 -2.43
N ILE A 166 21.85 -9.88 -2.60
CA ILE A 166 22.99 -9.40 -1.80
C ILE A 166 23.68 -8.17 -2.38
N LYS A 167 23.26 -7.67 -3.56
CA LYS A 167 23.94 -6.55 -4.23
C LYS A 167 23.88 -5.27 -3.38
N VAL A 168 25.05 -4.66 -3.16
CA VAL A 168 25.23 -3.31 -2.64
C VAL A 168 26.02 -2.50 -3.70
N PRO A 169 25.59 -1.29 -4.07
CA PRO A 169 26.36 -0.41 -4.96
C PRO A 169 27.69 0.04 -4.36
N GLU A 170 28.68 0.27 -5.22
CA GLU A 170 29.96 0.89 -4.82
C GLU A 170 29.82 2.40 -4.59
N GLU A 171 30.63 2.96 -3.69
CA GLU A 171 30.67 4.41 -3.41
C GLU A 171 30.92 5.23 -4.68
N THR A 172 31.81 4.76 -5.57
CA THR A 172 32.14 5.43 -6.84
C THR A 172 30.94 5.54 -7.77
N GLN A 173 30.08 4.52 -7.79
CA GLN A 173 28.82 4.54 -8.55
C GLN A 173 27.86 5.59 -7.96
N ILE A 174 27.75 5.67 -6.63
CA ILE A 174 26.89 6.66 -5.97
C ILE A 174 27.40 8.08 -6.22
N ALA A 175 28.71 8.31 -6.13
CA ALA A 175 29.32 9.61 -6.45
C ALA A 175 29.07 10.02 -7.92
N SER A 176 29.21 9.07 -8.86
CA SER A 176 28.89 9.32 -10.27
C SER A 176 27.42 9.63 -10.50
N ASP A 177 26.51 8.98 -9.78
CA ASP A 177 25.07 9.24 -9.88
C ASP A 177 24.74 10.63 -9.32
N LEU A 178 25.27 11.00 -8.15
CA LEU A 178 25.11 12.34 -7.56
C LEU A 178 25.54 13.44 -8.53
N LYS A 179 26.70 13.28 -9.16
CA LYS A 179 27.22 14.25 -10.15
C LYS A 179 26.28 14.42 -11.34
N ARG A 180 25.74 13.32 -11.87
CA ARG A 180 24.81 13.35 -13.02
C ARG A 180 23.46 13.97 -12.63
N ILE A 181 22.93 13.57 -11.48
CA ILE A 181 21.63 14.01 -10.96
C ILE A 181 21.59 15.51 -10.67
N ALA A 182 22.71 16.15 -10.33
CA ALA A 182 22.76 17.60 -10.13
C ALA A 182 22.25 18.41 -11.36
N SER A 183 22.22 17.80 -12.55
CA SER A 183 21.67 18.38 -13.78
C SER A 183 20.21 17.98 -14.10
N ASP A 184 19.62 17.06 -13.34
CA ASP A 184 18.24 16.59 -13.54
C ASP A 184 17.22 17.53 -12.87
N PRO A 185 15.92 17.44 -13.22
CA PRO A 185 14.89 18.22 -12.55
C PRO A 185 14.85 18.03 -11.03
N LEU A 186 14.51 19.10 -10.31
CA LEU A 186 14.59 19.21 -8.85
C LEU A 186 13.95 18.03 -8.07
N PRO A 187 12.78 17.47 -8.45
CA PRO A 187 12.20 16.37 -7.68
C PRO A 187 13.03 15.09 -7.72
N TYR A 188 13.74 14.85 -8.82
CA TYR A 188 14.64 13.70 -8.91
C TYR A 188 15.90 13.91 -8.07
N GLN A 189 16.41 15.15 -8.02
CA GLN A 189 17.51 15.51 -7.13
C GLN A 189 17.13 15.30 -5.66
N ALA A 190 15.97 15.83 -5.27
CA ALA A 190 15.45 15.74 -3.91
C ALA A 190 15.16 14.28 -3.51
N GLU A 191 14.55 13.47 -4.40
CA GLU A 191 14.29 12.06 -4.13
C GLU A 191 15.56 11.25 -3.89
N TYR A 192 16.54 11.38 -4.80
CA TYR A 192 17.77 10.60 -4.71
C TYR A 192 18.55 10.95 -3.44
N ASN A 193 18.68 12.24 -3.14
CA ASN A 193 19.38 12.71 -1.94
C ASN A 193 18.63 12.33 -0.67
N LEU A 194 17.29 12.37 -0.66
CA LEU A 194 16.50 11.97 0.51
C LEU A 194 16.58 10.46 0.77
N LEU A 195 16.59 9.64 -0.28
CA LEU A 195 16.84 8.19 -0.15
C LEU A 195 18.23 7.91 0.41
N LEU A 196 19.24 8.62 -0.07
CA LEU A 196 20.62 8.46 0.36
C LEU A 196 20.81 8.87 1.84
N ASP A 197 20.26 10.01 2.23
CA ASP A 197 20.35 10.53 3.60
C ASP A 197 19.59 9.67 4.61
N SER A 198 18.34 9.32 4.29
CA SER A 198 17.45 8.69 5.26
C SER A 198 17.46 7.17 5.22
N GLY A 199 17.84 6.59 4.08
CA GLY A 199 17.68 5.17 3.81
C GLY A 199 16.23 4.69 3.86
N LEU A 200 15.22 5.58 3.77
CA LEU A 200 13.80 5.21 3.79
C LEU A 200 13.37 4.45 2.53
N ARG A 201 12.17 3.85 2.56
CA ARG A 201 11.60 3.18 1.37
C ARG A 201 11.11 4.24 0.40
N LEU A 202 11.16 3.94 -0.90
CA LEU A 202 10.69 4.87 -1.93
C LEU A 202 9.27 5.40 -1.66
N VAL A 203 8.34 4.55 -1.20
CA VAL A 203 6.98 4.97 -0.88
C VAL A 203 6.91 5.96 0.30
N GLU A 204 7.83 5.84 1.28
CA GLU A 204 7.92 6.76 2.42
C GLU A 204 8.53 8.09 1.96
N VAL A 205 9.57 8.04 1.12
CA VAL A 205 10.19 9.20 0.49
C VAL A 205 9.19 9.97 -0.38
N VAL A 206 8.43 9.29 -1.25
CA VAL A 206 7.39 9.93 -2.08
C VAL A 206 6.37 10.67 -1.24
N LYS A 207 5.97 10.10 -0.09
CA LYS A 207 5.07 10.80 0.81
C LYS A 207 5.71 12.07 1.38
N LEU A 208 6.96 11.98 1.84
CA LEU A 208 7.68 13.12 2.40
C LEU A 208 7.92 14.23 1.37
N LEU A 209 8.19 13.89 0.11
CA LEU A 209 8.36 14.91 -0.94
C LEU A 209 7.04 15.63 -1.28
N ASN A 210 5.90 14.95 -1.14
CA ASN A 210 4.59 15.50 -1.46
C ASN A 210 3.91 16.23 -0.30
N ASP A 211 4.30 15.90 0.92
CA ASP A 211 3.73 16.39 2.18
C ASP A 211 4.84 16.39 3.24
N PHE A 212 5.75 17.36 3.12
CA PHE A 212 6.93 17.43 3.98
C PHE A 212 6.55 18.02 5.34
N PRO A 213 6.65 17.25 6.43
CA PRO A 213 6.30 17.74 7.75
C PRO A 213 7.36 18.72 8.26
N GLU A 214 7.00 19.49 9.28
CA GLU A 214 7.94 20.37 9.97
C GLU A 214 9.17 19.58 10.44
N ALA A 215 10.35 20.09 10.11
CA ALA A 215 11.62 19.46 10.41
C ALA A 215 12.30 20.18 11.58
N GLU A 216 12.74 19.40 12.56
CA GLU A 216 13.53 19.89 13.68
C GLU A 216 15.00 19.93 13.26
N ARG A 217 15.60 21.11 13.34
CA ARG A 217 17.04 21.29 13.13
C ARG A 217 17.80 20.83 14.37
N LEU A 218 18.74 19.92 14.17
CA LEU A 218 19.67 19.40 15.17
C LEU A 218 21.10 19.82 14.77
N GLU A 219 22.10 19.43 15.56
CA GLU A 219 23.50 19.78 15.27
C GLU A 219 23.97 19.17 13.94
N GLY A 220 23.91 19.97 12.86
CA GLY A 220 24.40 19.62 11.53
C GLY A 220 23.42 18.87 10.62
N PHE A 221 22.21 18.56 11.09
CA PHE A 221 21.20 17.81 10.30
C PHE A 221 19.77 18.15 10.73
N TYR A 222 18.79 17.59 10.02
CA TYR A 222 17.36 17.72 10.31
C TYR A 222 16.76 16.35 10.62
N ARG A 223 15.74 16.37 11.48
CA ARG A 223 14.85 15.23 11.73
C ARG A 223 13.40 15.66 11.57
N CYS A 224 12.61 14.94 10.80
CA CYS A 224 11.17 15.19 10.73
C CYS A 224 10.35 13.92 11.03
N PRO A 225 9.15 14.05 11.66
CA PRO A 225 8.31 12.91 11.99
C PRO A 225 7.64 12.35 10.73
N VAL A 226 7.81 11.05 10.48
CA VAL A 226 7.21 10.35 9.33
C VAL A 226 5.89 9.68 9.72
N GLY A 227 5.87 9.00 10.87
CA GLY A 227 4.67 8.37 11.43
C GLY A 227 4.00 7.34 10.50
N LEU A 228 4.77 6.66 9.63
CA LEU A 228 4.23 5.71 8.67
C LEU A 228 4.29 4.28 9.21
N PHE A 229 3.12 3.70 9.50
CA PHE A 229 2.99 2.35 10.06
C PHE A 229 2.17 1.45 9.14
N ARG A 230 2.84 0.58 8.38
CA ARG A 230 2.22 -0.35 7.40
C ARG A 230 2.53 -1.80 7.76
N GLY A 231 1.66 -2.43 8.53
CA GLY A 231 1.85 -3.80 9.00
C GLY A 231 3.11 -3.91 9.87
N SER A 232 4.08 -4.70 9.43
CA SER A 232 5.41 -4.80 10.07
C SER A 232 6.41 -3.73 9.61
N LYS A 233 6.09 -2.94 8.58
CA LYS A 233 6.97 -1.87 8.07
C LYS A 233 6.65 -0.57 8.78
N GLN A 234 7.64 0.05 9.39
CA GLN A 234 7.45 1.26 10.17
C GLN A 234 8.54 2.26 9.86
N ALA A 235 8.19 3.54 9.70
CA ALA A 235 9.13 4.65 9.63
C ALA A 235 8.68 5.74 10.60
N TYR A 236 9.49 5.96 11.64
CA TYR A 236 9.17 6.90 12.71
C TYR A 236 9.65 8.31 12.36
N TYR A 237 10.92 8.42 11.98
CA TYR A 237 11.55 9.68 11.61
C TYR A 237 12.27 9.56 10.28
N CYS A 238 12.42 10.69 9.62
CA CYS A 238 13.34 10.89 8.52
C CYS A 238 14.50 11.72 9.04
N TYR A 239 15.72 11.26 8.82
CA TYR A 239 16.94 12.01 9.08
C TYR A 239 17.50 12.47 7.74
N LEU A 240 17.90 13.75 7.67
CA LEU A 240 18.43 14.33 6.44
C LEU A 240 19.41 15.48 6.70
N THR A 241 20.31 15.69 5.77
CA THR A 241 21.29 16.78 5.79
C THR A 241 20.66 18.11 5.37
N GLU A 242 21.32 19.22 5.70
CA GLU A 242 20.92 20.57 5.24
C GLU A 242 20.80 20.65 3.72
N TYR A 243 21.73 20.03 2.97
CA TYR A 243 21.70 20.00 1.51
C TYR A 243 20.38 19.44 0.98
N THR A 244 19.97 18.28 1.48
CA THR A 244 18.71 17.64 1.09
C THR A 244 17.51 18.44 1.56
N TYR A 245 17.55 19.00 2.77
CA TYR A 245 16.48 19.85 3.28
C TYR A 245 16.23 21.03 2.33
N GLN A 246 17.29 21.72 1.89
CA GLN A 246 17.18 22.83 0.94
C GLN A 246 16.62 22.43 -0.43
N LEU A 247 16.93 21.23 -0.93
CA LEU A 247 16.33 20.72 -2.17
C LEU A 247 14.82 20.52 -1.98
N ILE A 248 14.41 19.93 -0.86
CA ILE A 248 13.00 19.65 -0.57
C ILE A 248 12.22 20.95 -0.34
N SER A 249 12.78 21.92 0.39
CA SER A 249 12.15 23.22 0.64
C SER A 249 11.88 24.03 -0.64
N LYS A 250 12.59 23.73 -1.73
CA LYS A 250 12.40 24.37 -3.04
C LYS A 250 11.38 23.65 -3.93
N LEU A 251 10.91 22.47 -3.54
CA LEU A 251 9.94 21.72 -4.33
C LEU A 251 8.58 22.41 -4.34
N ASN A 252 8.00 22.54 -5.53
CA ASN A 252 6.67 23.08 -5.75
C ASN A 252 5.75 22.11 -6.51
N GLU A 253 6.26 20.94 -6.90
CA GLU A 253 5.53 19.95 -7.68
C GLU A 253 5.44 18.61 -6.95
N LYS A 254 4.33 17.90 -7.17
CA LYS A 254 4.11 16.57 -6.61
C LYS A 254 4.76 15.51 -7.49
N VAL A 255 5.30 14.49 -6.83
CA VAL A 255 5.91 13.33 -7.47
C VAL A 255 5.06 12.08 -7.30
N THR A 256 5.21 11.14 -8.24
CA THR A 256 4.62 9.81 -8.14
C THR A 256 5.71 8.75 -8.12
N GLU A 257 5.47 7.66 -7.38
CA GLU A 257 6.39 6.53 -7.30
C GLU A 257 6.69 5.93 -8.69
N SER A 258 5.67 5.88 -9.57
CA SER A 258 5.80 5.39 -10.94
C SER A 258 6.74 6.25 -11.80
N ALA A 259 6.63 7.58 -11.70
CA ALA A 259 7.50 8.49 -12.44
C ALA A 259 8.96 8.35 -12.00
N LEU A 260 9.21 8.30 -10.69
CA LEU A 260 10.54 8.14 -10.11
C LEU A 260 11.16 6.79 -10.51
N LYS A 261 10.41 5.68 -10.38
CA LYS A 261 10.88 4.36 -10.83
C LYS A 261 11.25 4.34 -12.30
N LYS A 262 10.42 4.95 -13.15
CA LYS A 262 10.68 5.04 -14.59
C LYS A 262 11.95 5.84 -14.84
N TRP A 263 12.13 6.97 -14.17
CA TRP A 263 13.32 7.80 -14.30
C TRP A 263 14.62 7.05 -13.90
N HIS A 264 14.63 6.36 -12.75
CA HIS A 264 15.75 5.51 -12.33
C HIS A 264 16.12 4.48 -13.40
N GLN A 265 15.12 3.88 -14.06
CA GLN A 265 15.31 2.89 -15.11
C GLN A 265 15.82 3.51 -16.42
N THR A 266 15.22 4.61 -16.89
CA THR A 266 15.54 5.21 -18.19
C THR A 266 16.89 5.92 -18.19
N ARG A 267 17.30 6.49 -17.05
CA ARG A 267 18.60 7.17 -16.90
C ARG A 267 19.73 6.27 -16.39
N ASN A 268 19.41 5.01 -16.10
CA ASN A 268 20.33 4.03 -15.53
C ASN A 268 21.02 4.55 -14.26
N TYR A 269 20.21 5.01 -13.31
CA TYR A 269 20.65 5.38 -11.96
C TYR A 269 20.49 4.22 -10.99
N THR A 270 21.20 4.31 -9.87
CA THR A 270 21.06 3.38 -8.77
C THR A 270 19.64 3.40 -8.23
N ARG A 271 18.90 2.31 -8.45
CA ARG A 271 17.50 2.18 -8.03
C ARG A 271 17.36 2.40 -6.53
N ALA A 272 16.25 3.00 -6.10
CA ALA A 272 15.93 3.30 -4.70
C ALA A 272 16.18 2.15 -3.70
N LYS A 273 15.85 0.90 -4.07
CA LYS A 273 16.12 -0.29 -3.23
C LYS A 273 17.62 -0.43 -2.89
N TYR A 274 18.48 -0.16 -3.86
CA TYR A 274 19.93 -0.29 -3.72
C TYR A 274 20.55 0.91 -3.01
N LEU A 275 20.00 2.12 -3.16
CA LEU A 275 20.40 3.27 -2.34
C LEU A 275 20.17 3.01 -0.85
N ARG A 276 19.02 2.44 -0.51
CA ARG A 276 18.72 2.03 0.86
C ARG A 276 19.69 0.97 1.40
N LYS A 277 20.13 0.04 0.55
CA LYS A 277 21.15 -0.94 0.94
C LYS A 277 22.51 -0.29 1.14
N PHE A 278 22.94 0.56 0.21
CA PHE A 278 24.16 1.35 0.33
C PHE A 278 24.18 2.17 1.61
N ALA A 279 23.11 2.92 1.89
CA ALA A 279 22.98 3.69 3.13
C ALA A 279 23.11 2.80 4.38
N ASN A 280 22.53 1.59 4.36
CA ASN A 280 22.62 0.68 5.50
C ASN A 280 24.05 0.17 5.70
N ASP A 281 24.67 -0.26 4.60
CA ASP A 281 26.04 -0.75 4.57
C ASP A 281 27.02 0.30 5.09
N MET A 282 26.89 1.55 4.62
CA MET A 282 27.73 2.66 5.07
C MET A 282 27.49 3.02 6.53
N ILE A 283 26.22 3.16 6.98
CA ILE A 283 25.90 3.44 8.39
C ILE A 283 26.52 2.37 9.29
N THR A 284 26.37 1.09 8.94
CA THR A 284 26.87 -0.04 9.75
C THR A 284 28.34 -0.39 9.51
N SER A 285 29.04 0.36 8.66
CA SER A 285 30.45 0.14 8.37
C SER A 285 31.31 0.32 9.62
N GLU A 286 32.44 -0.40 9.65
CA GLU A 286 33.44 -0.26 10.72
C GLU A 286 33.96 1.18 10.86
N GLN A 287 34.00 1.92 9.74
CA GLN A 287 34.44 3.31 9.71
C GLN A 287 33.50 4.23 10.49
N LEU A 288 32.18 4.11 10.29
CA LEU A 288 31.21 4.97 10.98
C LEU A 288 30.86 4.44 12.38
N ASN A 289 31.02 3.13 12.59
CA ASN A 289 30.80 2.44 13.86
C ASN A 289 29.45 2.83 14.50
N ILE A 290 28.40 2.84 13.67
CA ILE A 290 27.02 3.09 14.11
C ILE A 290 26.36 1.73 14.35
N PRO A 291 25.75 1.50 15.53
CA PRO A 291 25.13 0.21 15.83
C PRO A 291 24.01 -0.15 14.85
N GLU A 292 23.90 -1.43 14.49
CA GLU A 292 22.85 -1.93 13.58
C GLU A 292 21.43 -1.57 14.04
N SER A 293 21.16 -1.62 15.35
CA SER A 293 19.86 -1.21 15.90
C SER A 293 19.51 0.26 15.61
N VAL A 294 20.54 1.11 15.50
CA VAL A 294 20.37 2.53 15.18
C VAL A 294 20.17 2.70 13.67
N ALA A 295 20.91 1.97 12.85
CA ALA A 295 20.71 1.93 11.40
C ALA A 295 19.30 1.47 11.03
N ASP A 296 18.83 0.39 11.67
CA ASP A 296 17.48 -0.12 11.52
C ASP A 296 16.42 0.90 11.95
N PHE A 297 16.68 1.66 13.02
CA PHE A 297 15.77 2.73 13.44
C PHE A 297 15.71 3.86 12.41
N ILE A 298 16.85 4.37 11.95
CA ILE A 298 16.97 5.44 10.94
C ILE A 298 16.23 5.04 9.65
N GLN A 299 16.44 3.81 9.18
CA GLN A 299 15.82 3.32 7.95
C GLN A 299 14.36 2.87 8.12
N GLY A 300 13.81 2.80 9.33
CA GLY A 300 12.47 2.26 9.52
C GLY A 300 12.39 0.73 9.26
N ARG A 301 13.29 -0.02 9.88
CA ARG A 301 13.33 -1.50 9.95
C ARG A 301 12.95 -2.04 11.32
N VAL A 302 12.57 -1.16 12.24
CA VAL A 302 12.17 -1.50 13.60
C VAL A 302 10.81 -2.22 13.65
N ALA A 303 10.71 -3.23 14.51
CA ALA A 303 9.48 -4.00 14.74
C ALA A 303 8.43 -3.22 15.54
N LYS A 304 7.15 -3.50 15.26
CA LYS A 304 5.99 -2.85 15.89
C LYS A 304 5.88 -3.05 17.40
N SER A 305 6.49 -4.11 17.95
CA SER A 305 6.41 -4.49 19.36
C SER A 305 7.35 -3.71 20.28
N ILE A 306 8.13 -2.77 19.75
CA ILE A 306 9.05 -1.97 20.57
C ILE A 306 8.25 -1.06 21.51
N GLY A 307 8.38 -1.29 22.82
CA GLY A 307 7.76 -0.46 23.85
C GLY A 307 8.29 0.98 23.83
N ALA A 308 7.46 1.94 24.27
CA ALA A 308 7.73 3.38 24.20
C ALA A 308 9.10 3.79 24.80
N LYS A 309 9.53 3.16 25.89
CA LYS A 309 10.85 3.42 26.51
C LYS A 309 12.02 3.06 25.59
N HIS A 310 11.95 1.91 24.93
CA HIS A 310 13.00 1.47 24.02
C HIS A 310 13.02 2.31 22.73
N TYR A 311 11.84 2.74 22.27
CA TYR A 311 11.73 3.71 21.18
C TYR A 311 12.44 5.04 21.49
N MET A 312 12.18 5.65 22.65
CA MET A 312 12.83 6.93 23.03
C MET A 312 14.35 6.79 23.13
N GLN A 313 14.85 5.64 23.59
CA GLN A 313 16.28 5.35 23.62
C GLN A 313 16.88 5.25 22.21
N LEU A 314 16.22 4.55 21.28
CA LEU A 314 16.66 4.44 19.89
C LEU A 314 16.68 5.80 19.20
N LYS A 315 15.66 6.63 19.41
CA LYS A 315 15.64 8.01 18.91
C LYS A 315 16.86 8.80 19.39
N ARG A 316 17.12 8.82 20.71
CA ARG A 316 18.27 9.54 21.28
C ARG A 316 19.61 9.04 20.72
N LYS A 317 19.75 7.71 20.57
CA LYS A 317 20.94 7.12 19.93
C LYS A 317 21.05 7.53 18.46
N ALA A 318 19.97 7.49 17.70
CA ALA A 318 19.97 7.93 16.31
C ALA A 318 20.37 9.40 16.19
N ASP A 319 19.82 10.28 17.03
CA ASP A 319 20.22 11.70 17.08
C ASP A 319 21.71 11.88 17.39
N GLN A 320 22.28 11.03 18.26
CA GLN A 320 23.71 11.05 18.63
C GLN A 320 24.65 10.51 17.54
N PHE A 321 24.24 9.44 16.83
CA PHE A 321 25.10 8.75 15.86
C PHE A 321 24.95 9.27 14.43
N TYR A 322 23.78 9.79 14.06
CA TYR A 322 23.49 10.24 12.69
C TYR A 322 24.47 11.30 12.15
N PRO A 323 25.02 12.25 12.94
CA PRO A 323 26.03 13.18 12.45
C PRO A 323 27.19 12.52 11.71
N ARG A 324 27.66 11.35 12.16
CA ARG A 324 28.76 10.63 11.47
C ARG A 324 28.39 10.23 10.05
N TYR A 325 27.14 9.82 9.84
CA TYR A 325 26.64 9.47 8.51
C TYR A 325 26.37 10.73 7.67
N ALA A 326 25.82 11.79 8.28
CA ALA A 326 25.63 13.08 7.63
C ALA A 326 26.97 13.65 7.10
N ASP A 327 28.04 13.57 7.88
CA ASP A 327 29.39 14.00 7.49
C ASP A 327 29.93 13.15 6.33
N TYR A 328 29.77 11.83 6.41
CA TYR A 328 30.15 10.92 5.33
C TYR A 328 29.44 11.26 4.01
N ILE A 329 28.12 11.48 4.03
CA ILE A 329 27.37 11.85 2.83
C ILE A 329 27.76 13.25 2.33
N THR A 330 28.09 14.16 3.23
CA THR A 330 28.61 15.49 2.86
C THR A 330 29.94 15.38 2.11
N GLU A 331 30.86 14.53 2.59
CA GLU A 331 32.10 14.23 1.90
C GLU A 331 31.86 13.55 0.54
N LEU A 332 30.91 12.62 0.46
CA LEU A 332 30.53 11.98 -0.80
C LEU A 332 30.02 13.00 -1.84
N ARG A 333 29.24 14.00 -1.40
CA ARG A 333 28.81 15.11 -2.26
C ARG A 333 29.97 16.02 -2.68
N ARG A 334 30.93 16.28 -1.79
CA ARG A 334 32.17 17.01 -2.12
C ARG A 334 32.95 16.28 -3.21
N LYS A 335 33.16 14.96 -3.07
CA LYS A 335 33.79 14.10 -4.10
C LYS A 335 33.03 14.14 -5.44
N ALA A 336 31.71 14.22 -5.39
CA ALA A 336 30.87 14.34 -6.58
C ALA A 336 30.86 15.76 -7.19
N GLY A 337 31.48 16.75 -6.53
CA GLY A 337 31.55 18.15 -6.99
C GLY A 337 30.29 18.97 -6.73
N LEU A 338 29.42 18.54 -5.80
CA LEU A 338 28.15 19.21 -5.47
C LEU A 338 28.32 20.28 -4.38
N LEU A 339 29.37 20.18 -3.59
CA LEU A 339 29.71 21.12 -2.53
C LEU A 339 31.12 21.65 -2.78
N THR A 340 31.32 22.94 -2.54
CA THR A 340 32.66 23.54 -2.54
C THR A 340 33.45 23.01 -1.33
N ALA A 341 34.75 22.80 -1.52
CA ALA A 341 35.65 22.18 -0.55
C ALA A 341 35.59 22.83 0.84
#